data_AF-A0A535UCG9-F1
#
_entry.id   AF-A0A535UCG9-F1
#
_cell.length_a   1.000
_cell.length_b   1.000
_cell.length_c   1.000
_cell.angle_alpha   90.00
_cell.angle_beta   90.00
_cell.angle_gamma   90.00
#
_symmetry.space_group_name_H-M   'P 1'
#
loop_
_entity.id
_entity.type
_entity.pdbx_description
1 polymer ?
#
loop_
_entity_poly.entity_id
_entity_poly.type
_entity_poly.pdbx_seq_one_letter_code
_entity_poly.pdbx_strand_id
1 'polypeptide(L)'
;MAERGAGLSLMRALKLPQRRPPTPCPRCATPVRAALPACPLCGEPMPALLDSRLERWRRRGLLELGVILAVLVVFVVCFLIVFAHR
;
A
#
# COMPACT_ATOMS: atom_id res chain seq x y z
N MET A 1 -50.33 -11.95 1.60
CA MET A 1 -48.98 -12.52 1.82
C MET A 1 -47.95 -11.44 1.54
N ALA A 2 -47.07 -11.18 2.52
CA ALA A 2 -45.79 -10.48 2.43
C ALA A 2 -45.76 -9.00 1.99
N GLU A 3 -45.93 -8.13 2.99
CA GLU A 3 -45.23 -6.84 3.05
C GLU A 3 -43.71 -7.07 3.25
N ARG A 4 -42.91 -6.04 2.92
CA ARG A 4 -41.52 -5.77 3.34
C ARG A 4 -40.40 -6.35 2.44
N GLY A 5 -39.63 -5.45 1.84
CA GLY A 5 -38.33 -5.81 1.28
C GLY A 5 -37.50 -4.70 0.62
N ALA A 6 -38.07 -3.54 0.28
CA ALA A 6 -37.37 -2.50 -0.48
C ALA A 6 -36.75 -1.38 0.39
N GLY A 7 -36.18 -1.73 1.56
CA GLY A 7 -35.70 -0.74 2.54
C GLY A 7 -34.28 -0.92 3.06
N LEU A 8 -33.47 -1.82 2.50
CA LEU A 8 -32.26 -2.32 3.18
C LEU A 8 -30.99 -2.42 2.33
N SER A 9 -30.81 -1.54 1.34
CA SER A 9 -29.58 -1.55 0.51
C SER A 9 -28.90 -0.19 0.30
N LEU A 10 -29.14 0.78 1.19
CA LEU A 10 -28.47 2.09 1.16
C LEU A 10 -27.68 2.43 2.44
N MET A 11 -27.46 1.45 3.32
CA MET A 11 -26.37 1.51 4.31
C MET A 11 -25.04 1.17 3.61
N ARG A 12 -24.74 1.92 2.55
CA ARG A 12 -23.40 2.04 2.00
C ARG A 12 -22.56 2.52 3.16
N ALA A 13 -21.78 1.62 3.75
CA ALA A 13 -20.92 1.89 4.89
C ALA A 13 -20.02 3.08 4.53
N LEU A 14 -20.47 4.30 4.88
CA LEU A 14 -19.63 5.47 4.96
C LEU A 14 -18.65 5.14 6.08
N LYS A 15 -17.55 4.52 5.68
CA LYS A 15 -16.40 4.30 6.53
C LYS A 15 -15.85 5.68 6.80
N LEU A 16 -16.37 6.32 7.84
CA LEU A 16 -15.84 7.59 8.33
C LEU A 16 -14.33 7.42 8.45
N PRO A 17 -13.52 8.36 7.94
CA PRO A 17 -12.09 8.28 8.12
C PRO A 17 -11.85 8.28 9.63
N GLN A 18 -11.47 7.11 10.18
CA GLN A 18 -11.09 7.01 11.58
C GLN A 18 -10.04 8.09 11.80
N ARG A 19 -10.37 9.09 12.64
CA ARG A 19 -9.40 10.08 13.11
C ARG A 19 -8.30 9.28 13.77
N ARG A 20 -7.16 9.13 13.08
CA ARG A 20 -6.01 8.41 13.63
C ARG A 20 -5.66 9.07 14.97
N PRO A 21 -5.35 8.27 16.00
CA PRO A 21 -4.89 8.81 17.27
C PRO A 21 -3.67 9.70 17.02
N PRO A 22 -3.54 10.81 17.79
CA PRO A 22 -2.39 11.69 17.67
C PRO A 22 -1.11 10.91 17.96
N THR A 23 -0.15 10.98 17.04
CA THR A 23 1.16 10.36 17.21
C THR A 23 2.09 11.37 17.90
N PRO A 24 2.76 10.99 19.01
CA PRO A 24 3.72 11.88 19.64
C PRO A 24 4.89 12.14 18.69
N CYS A 25 5.33 13.40 18.62
CA CYS A 25 6.55 13.75 17.89
C CYS A 25 7.77 13.10 18.59
N PRO A 26 8.71 12.50 17.84
CA PRO A 26 9.86 11.80 18.42
C PRO A 26 10.79 12.69 19.26
N ARG A 27 10.79 14.00 19.02
CA ARG A 27 11.74 14.94 19.65
C ARG A 27 11.15 15.83 20.73
N CYS A 28 9.93 16.32 20.54
CA CYS A 28 9.27 17.18 21.52
C CYS A 28 8.16 16.47 22.31
N ALA A 29 7.90 15.18 22.03
CA ALA A 29 6.84 14.36 22.63
C ALA A 29 5.41 14.94 22.53
N THR A 30 5.23 16.07 21.83
CA THR A 30 3.93 16.71 21.72
C THR A 30 3.01 15.87 20.84
N PRO A 31 1.74 15.70 21.21
CA PRO A 31 0.78 14.96 20.42
C PRO A 31 0.45 15.74 19.14
N VAL A 32 0.96 15.30 17.99
CA VAL A 32 0.68 15.93 16.69
C VAL A 32 -0.34 15.07 15.94
N ARG A 33 -1.23 15.72 15.19
CA ARG A 33 -2.15 15.01 14.29
C ARG A 33 -1.33 14.23 13.26
N ALA A 34 -1.56 12.91 13.17
CA ALA A 34 -0.82 11.97 12.32
C ALA A 34 -0.89 12.22 10.80
N ALA A 35 -1.52 13.31 10.36
CA ALA A 35 -1.64 13.69 8.95
C ALA A 35 -0.66 14.80 8.53
N LEU A 36 0.09 15.39 9.47
CA LEU A 36 1.06 16.43 9.15
C LEU A 36 2.41 15.80 8.75
N PRO A 37 3.05 16.28 7.66
CA PRO A 37 4.37 15.80 7.23
C PRO A 37 5.50 16.24 8.17
N ALA A 38 5.29 17.30 8.96
CA ALA A 38 6.24 17.81 9.93
C ALA A 38 5.54 18.27 11.21
N CYS A 39 6.25 18.22 12.33
CA CYS A 39 5.76 18.74 13.60
C CYS A 39 5.74 20.28 13.56
N PRO A 40 4.61 20.96 13.84
CA PRO A 40 4.49 22.41 13.76
C PRO A 40 5.29 23.17 14.82
N LEU A 41 5.76 22.48 15.86
CA LEU A 41 6.49 23.07 16.98
C LEU A 41 8.01 23.01 16.80
N CYS A 42 8.53 21.88 16.34
CA CYS A 42 9.98 21.67 16.20
C CYS A 42 10.44 21.55 14.74
N GLY A 43 9.52 21.51 13.77
CA GLY A 43 9.84 21.36 12.35
C GLY A 43 10.34 19.97 11.96
N GLU A 44 10.38 19.00 12.89
CA GLU A 44 10.86 17.66 12.57
C GLU A 44 9.94 16.93 11.60
N PRO A 45 10.50 16.26 10.58
CA PRO A 45 9.72 15.42 9.68
C PRO A 45 9.08 14.28 10.49
N MET A 46 7.76 14.18 10.42
CA MET A 46 7.04 13.08 11.05
C MET A 46 7.14 11.85 10.14
N PRO A 47 7.49 10.67 10.67
CA PRO A 47 7.49 9.45 9.89
C PRO A 47 6.06 9.20 9.39
N ALA A 48 5.86 9.35 8.09
CA ALA A 48 4.58 9.11 7.48
C ALA A 48 4.20 7.64 7.72
N LEU A 49 3.18 7.38 8.55
CA LEU A 49 2.59 6.05 8.78
C LEU A 49 1.96 5.42 7.51
N LEU A 50 2.31 5.93 6.32
CA LEU A 50 1.84 5.48 5.02
C LEU A 50 2.64 4.28 4.48
N ASP A 51 3.72 3.86 5.13
CA ASP A 51 4.58 2.81 4.56
C ASP A 51 3.98 1.40 4.66
N SER A 52 3.25 1.07 5.73
CA SER A 52 2.87 -0.34 5.99
C SER A 52 1.86 -0.96 5.00
N ARG A 53 1.07 -0.17 4.26
CA ARG A 53 0.21 -0.68 3.17
C ARG A 53 0.92 -0.70 1.83
N LEU A 54 1.74 0.30 1.56
CA LEU A 54 2.58 0.38 0.36
C LEU A 54 3.62 -0.75 0.35
N GLU A 55 4.26 -1.06 1.48
CA GLU A 55 5.24 -2.14 1.60
C GLU A 55 4.63 -3.52 1.25
N ARG A 56 3.38 -3.76 1.66
CA ARG A 56 2.66 -5.01 1.38
C ARG A 56 2.26 -5.13 -0.09
N TRP A 57 1.81 -4.04 -0.71
CA TRP A 57 1.55 -4.00 -2.15
C TRP A 57 2.84 -4.16 -2.98
N ARG A 58 3.92 -3.49 -2.55
CA ARG A 58 5.24 -3.55 -3.20
C ARG A 58 5.80 -4.97 -3.19
N ARG A 59 5.72 -5.70 -2.08
CA ARG A 59 6.20 -7.10 -2.00
C ARG A 59 5.43 -8.07 -2.91
N ARG A 60 4.12 -7.91 -3.05
CA ARG A 60 3.33 -8.77 -3.94
C ARG A 60 3.63 -8.48 -5.42
N GLY A 61 3.72 -7.20 -5.80
CA GLY A 61 4.09 -6.82 -7.16
C GLY A 61 5.50 -7.28 -7.55
N LEU A 62 6.45 -7.28 -6.60
CA LEU A 62 7.84 -7.68 -6.88
C LEU A 62 7.99 -9.16 -7.25
N LEU A 63 7.20 -10.05 -6.62
CA LEU A 63 7.26 -11.48 -6.89
C LEU A 63 6.75 -11.82 -8.30
N GLU A 64 5.61 -11.24 -8.71
CA GLU A 64 5.05 -11.48 -10.04
C GLU A 64 5.99 -10.98 -11.15
N LEU A 65 6.54 -9.77 -10.97
CA LEU A 65 7.53 -9.20 -11.90
C LEU A 65 8.81 -10.04 -11.95
N GLY A 66 9.23 -10.60 -10.81
CA GLY A 66 10.37 -11.51 -10.73
C GLY A 66 10.17 -12.80 -11.52
N VAL A 67 8.99 -13.42 -11.44
CA VAL A 67 8.65 -14.64 -12.21
C VAL A 67 8.66 -14.36 -13.70
N ILE A 68 8.01 -13.28 -14.15
CA ILE A 68 7.97 -12.90 -15.56
C ILE A 68 9.38 -12.67 -16.10
N LEU A 69 10.20 -11.93 -15.36
CA LEU A 69 11.60 -11.66 -15.73
C LEU A 69 12.41 -12.97 -15.83
N ALA A 70 12.24 -13.89 -14.87
CA ALA A 70 12.95 -15.18 -14.88
C ALA A 70 12.59 -16.01 -16.11
N VAL A 71 11.31 -16.12 -16.45
CA VAL A 71 10.85 -16.85 -17.65
C VAL A 71 11.41 -16.21 -18.93
N LEU A 72 11.39 -14.88 -19.01
CA LEU A 72 11.94 -14.14 -20.15
C LEU A 72 13.43 -14.42 -20.34
N VAL A 73 14.21 -14.39 -19.25
CA VAL A 73 15.65 -14.66 -19.28
C VAL A 73 15.93 -16.09 -19.76
N VAL A 74 15.22 -17.09 -19.23
CA VAL A 74 15.36 -18.49 -19.66
C VAL A 74 15.05 -18.63 -21.16
N PHE A 75 13.98 -18.00 -21.64
CA PHE A 75 13.60 -18.05 -23.05
C PHE A 75 14.69 -17.45 -23.96
N VAL A 76 15.23 -16.29 -23.58
CA VAL A 76 16.33 -15.64 -24.33
C VAL A 76 17.58 -16.50 -24.36
N VAL A 77 17.97 -17.09 -23.23
CA VAL A 77 19.14 -17.98 -23.15
C VAL A 77 18.95 -19.20 -24.05
N CYS A 78 17.79 -19.87 -24.00
CA CYS A 78 17.48 -20.98 -24.89
C CYS A 78 17.56 -20.57 -26.37
N PHE A 79 17.00 -19.42 -26.72
CA PHE A 79 17.03 -18.92 -28.10
C PHE A 79 18.46 -18.68 -28.59
N LEU A 80 19.31 -18.07 -27.77
CA LEU A 80 20.73 -17.83 -28.09
C LEU A 80 21.50 -19.13 -28.30
N ILE A 81 21.27 -20.15 -27.46
CA ILE A 81 21.88 -21.47 -27.61
C ILE A 81 21.46 -22.11 -28.94
N VAL A 82 20.17 -22.12 -29.24
CA VAL A 82 19.66 -22.69 -30.50
C VAL A 82 20.23 -21.96 -31.71
N PHE A 83 20.30 -20.64 -31.68
CA PHE A 83 20.87 -19.85 -32.76
C PHE A 83 22.37 -20.07 -32.91
N ALA A 84 23.11 -20.23 -31.82
CA ALA A 84 24.56 -20.52 -31.87
C ALA A 84 24.88 -21.92 -32.39
N HIS A 85 23.95 -22.87 -32.25
CA HIS A 85 24.09 -24.24 -32.77
C HIS A 85 23.57 -24.43 -34.19
N ARG A 86 23.00 -23.40 -34.80
CA ARG A 86 22.47 -23.44 -36.17
C ARG A 86 23.38 -22.71 -37.14
#